data_AF-A0A0A2LY73-F1
#
_entry.id   AF-A0A0A2LY73-F1
#
_cell.length_a   1.000
_cell.length_b   1.000
_cell.length_c   1.000
_cell.angle_alpha   90.00
_cell.angle_beta   90.00
_cell.angle_gamma   90.00
#
_symmetry.space_group_name_H-M   'P 1'
#
loop_
_entity.id
_entity.type
_entity.pdbx_description
1 polymer ?
#
loop_
_entity_poly.entity_id
_entity_poly.type
_entity_poly.pdbx_seq_one_letter_code
_entity_poly.pdbx_strand_id
1 'polypeptide(L)'
;MDYSALETDFDCACNEVITNLTAQYSLNYQSGGPGRLEAFLDVIKTEFEKAETSFIEKNMIAENAEALHVIRAITKKHAKLCVEHYGKMVM
;
A
#
# COMPACT_ATOMS: atom_id res chain seq x y z
N MET A 1 -12.58 -21.91 -0.91
CA MET A 1 -13.13 -20.73 -1.60
C MET A 1 -12.03 -20.20 -2.50
N ASP A 2 -12.37 -19.73 -3.70
CA ASP A 2 -11.40 -19.16 -4.63
C ASP A 2 -11.35 -17.65 -4.39
N TYR A 3 -10.24 -17.16 -3.82
CA TYR A 3 -10.03 -15.75 -3.53
C TYR A 3 -9.26 -15.03 -4.65
N SER A 4 -8.98 -15.69 -5.78
CA SER A 4 -8.14 -15.12 -6.85
C SER A 4 -8.67 -13.79 -7.39
N ALA A 5 -9.99 -13.64 -7.45
CA ALA A 5 -10.63 -12.38 -7.84
C ALA A 5 -10.42 -11.29 -6.78
N LEU A 6 -10.56 -11.65 -5.50
CA LEU A 6 -10.33 -10.74 -4.37
C LEU A 6 -8.87 -10.27 -4.32
N GLU A 7 -7.94 -11.20 -4.54
CA GLU A 7 -6.52 -10.91 -4.64
C GLU A 7 -6.24 -9.94 -5.79
N THR A 8 -6.78 -10.22 -6.99
CA THR A 8 -6.58 -9.37 -8.17
C THR A 8 -7.14 -7.97 -7.99
N ASP A 9 -8.36 -7.86 -7.45
CA ASP A 9 -9.01 -6.57 -7.21
C ASP A 9 -8.25 -5.74 -6.17
N PHE A 10 -7.72 -6.40 -5.13
CA PHE A 10 -6.92 -5.74 -4.12
C PHE A 10 -5.52 -5.39 -4.60
N ASP A 11 -4.91 -6.20 -5.48
CA ASP A 11 -3.66 -5.89 -6.16
C ASP A 11 -3.81 -4.63 -7.04
N CYS A 12 -4.93 -4.50 -7.76
CA CYS A 12 -5.26 -3.27 -8.49
C CYS A 12 -5.36 -2.06 -7.56
N ALA A 13 -6.07 -2.17 -6.44
CA ALA A 13 -6.18 -1.09 -5.45
C ALA A 13 -4.80 -0.70 -4.88
N CYS A 14 -3.93 -1.68 -4.60
CA CYS A 14 -2.56 -1.43 -4.18
C CYS A 14 -1.75 -0.69 -5.26
N ASN A 15 -1.90 -1.04 -6.54
CA ASN A 15 -1.22 -0.36 -7.64
C ASN A 15 -1.67 1.11 -7.80
N GLU A 16 -2.95 1.40 -7.57
CA GLU A 16 -3.43 2.79 -7.53
C GLU A 16 -2.78 3.58 -6.40
N VAL A 17 -2.67 3.00 -5.19
CA VAL A 17 -1.95 3.59 -4.06
C VAL A 17 -0.49 3.87 -4.42
N ILE A 18 0.20 2.91 -5.04
CA ILE A 18 1.60 3.07 -5.47
C ILE A 18 1.73 4.22 -6.48
N THR A 19 0.81 4.32 -7.43
CA THR A 19 0.80 5.39 -8.44
C THR A 19 0.63 6.76 -7.79
N ASN A 20 -0.31 6.89 -6.85
CA ASN A 20 -0.54 8.12 -6.10
C ASN A 20 0.68 8.48 -5.24
N LEU A 21 1.26 7.51 -4.54
CA LEU A 21 2.48 7.69 -3.75
C LEU A 21 3.64 8.16 -4.64
N THR A 22 3.80 7.59 -5.84
CA THR A 22 4.85 8.01 -6.80
C THR A 22 4.70 9.47 -7.20
N ALA A 23 3.47 9.89 -7.51
CA ALA A 23 3.18 11.29 -7.83
C ALA A 23 3.47 12.21 -6.63
N GLN A 24 3.03 11.82 -5.43
CA GLN A 24 3.32 12.58 -4.21
C GLN A 24 4.82 12.67 -3.92
N TYR A 25 5.57 11.58 -4.12
CA TYR A 25 7.01 11.56 -3.95
C TYR A 25 7.68 12.57 -4.86
N SER A 26 7.39 12.53 -6.15
CA SER A 26 8.00 13.43 -7.13
C SER A 26 7.66 14.91 -6.87
N LEU A 27 6.43 15.20 -6.45
CA LEU A 27 5.99 16.57 -6.18
C LEU A 27 6.51 17.14 -4.86
N ASN A 28 6.51 16.32 -3.80
CA ASN A 28 6.62 16.84 -2.43
C ASN A 28 7.84 16.32 -1.66
N TYR A 29 8.44 15.20 -2.06
CA TYR A 29 9.44 14.51 -1.23
C TYR A 29 10.79 14.31 -1.94
N GLN A 30 10.84 14.27 -3.27
CA GLN A 30 12.03 14.01 -4.08
C GLN A 30 13.19 14.98 -3.80
N SER A 31 12.91 16.23 -3.45
CA SER A 31 13.93 17.27 -3.19
C SER A 31 14.16 17.54 -1.70
N GLY A 32 13.51 16.79 -0.81
CA GLY A 32 13.34 17.16 0.61
C GLY A 32 14.43 16.67 1.58
N GLY A 33 15.39 15.86 1.12
CA GLY A 33 16.38 15.24 1.98
C GLY A 33 15.82 14.14 2.91
N PRO A 34 16.64 13.61 3.84
CA PRO A 34 16.33 12.38 4.60
C PRO A 34 15.06 12.46 5.45
N GLY A 35 14.78 13.60 6.10
CA GLY A 35 13.60 13.75 6.95
C GLY A 35 12.27 13.77 6.18
N ARG A 36 12.28 14.19 4.91
CA ARG A 36 11.10 14.07 4.04
C ARG A 36 10.88 12.64 3.56
N LEU A 37 11.95 11.87 3.40
CA LEU A 37 11.83 10.44 3.10
C LEU A 37 11.16 9.70 4.26
N GLU A 38 11.59 9.92 5.50
CA GLU A 38 10.97 9.28 6.67
C GLU A 38 9.48 9.62 6.77
N ALA A 39 9.11 10.89 6.60
CA ALA A 39 7.71 11.30 6.54
C ALA A 39 6.95 10.60 5.39
N PHE A 40 7.57 10.45 4.23
CA PHE A 40 6.98 9.74 3.09
C PHE A 40 6.79 8.24 3.38
N LEU A 41 7.73 7.59 4.07
CA LEU A 41 7.60 6.19 4.47
C LEU A 41 6.41 5.96 5.43
N ASP A 42 6.12 6.91 6.32
CA ASP A 42 4.92 6.83 7.16
C ASP A 42 3.63 7.12 6.38
N VAL A 43 3.68 7.98 5.35
CA VAL A 43 2.56 8.16 4.41
C VAL A 43 2.27 6.86 3.66
N ILE A 44 3.31 6.14 3.19
CA ILE A 44 3.14 4.83 2.53
C ILE A 44 2.34 3.88 3.43
N LYS A 45 2.75 3.71 4.70
CA LYS A 45 2.04 2.83 5.64
C LYS A 45 0.58 3.23 5.79
N THR A 46 0.33 4.54 6.01
CA THR A 46 -1.00 5.09 6.22
C THR A 46 -1.92 4.86 5.01
N GLU A 47 -1.41 5.06 3.79
CA GLU A 47 -2.19 4.87 2.57
C GLU A 47 -2.55 3.40 2.32
N PHE A 48 -1.63 2.48 2.63
CA PHE A 48 -1.90 1.04 2.56
C PHE A 48 -2.90 0.57 3.63
N GLU A 49 -2.83 1.10 4.86
CA GLU A 49 -3.82 0.82 5.92
C GLU A 49 -5.22 1.33 5.54
N LYS A 50 -5.31 2.51 4.93
CA LYS A 50 -6.57 3.04 4.39
C LYS A 50 -7.12 2.18 3.27
N ALA A 51 -6.26 1.72 2.35
CA ALA A 51 -6.67 0.86 1.24
C ALA A 51 -7.19 -0.49 1.76
N GLU A 52 -6.49 -1.11 2.72
CA GLU A 52 -6.95 -2.33 3.40
C GLU A 52 -8.33 -2.11 4.03
N THR A 53 -8.48 -1.07 4.87
CA THR A 53 -9.74 -0.77 5.55
C THR A 53 -10.88 -0.53 4.56
N SER A 54 -10.65 0.31 3.55
CA SER A 54 -11.65 0.64 2.54
C SER A 54 -12.07 -0.58 1.74
N PHE A 55 -11.13 -1.47 1.41
CA PHE A 55 -11.43 -2.68 0.67
C PHE A 55 -12.18 -3.71 1.51
N ILE A 56 -11.85 -3.84 2.80
CA ILE A 56 -12.57 -4.69 3.75
C ILE A 56 -14.03 -4.25 3.88
N GLU A 57 -14.26 -2.95 4.06
CA GLU A 57 -15.60 -2.37 4.17
C GLU A 57 -16.39 -2.54 2.87
N LYS A 58 -15.79 -2.21 1.72
CA LYS A 58 -16.43 -2.28 0.40
C LYS A 58 -16.85 -3.70 0.01
N ASN A 59 -16.05 -4.70 0.37
CA ASN A 59 -16.32 -6.10 0.04
C ASN A 59 -17.05 -6.85 1.17
N MET A 60 -17.35 -6.18 2.30
CA MET A 60 -18.05 -6.77 3.46
C MET A 60 -17.37 -8.04 3.99
N ILE A 61 -16.04 -8.11 3.93
CA ILE A 61 -15.24 -9.29 4.28
C ILE A 61 -14.66 -9.21 5.70
N ALA A 62 -15.10 -8.25 6.51
CA ALA A 62 -14.62 -8.04 7.87
C ALA A 62 -14.78 -9.28 8.79
N GLU A 63 -15.76 -10.14 8.50
CA GLU A 63 -16.01 -11.37 9.26
C GLU A 63 -15.29 -12.59 8.65
N ASN A 64 -14.67 -12.45 7.47
CA ASN A 64 -13.96 -13.53 6.80
C ASN A 64 -12.47 -13.50 7.13
N ALA A 65 -12.07 -14.31 8.13
CA ALA A 65 -10.69 -14.39 8.60
C ALA A 65 -9.68 -14.80 7.51
N GLU A 66 -10.09 -15.63 6.54
CA GLU A 66 -9.21 -16.08 5.45
C GLU A 66 -9.01 -14.97 4.42
N ALA A 67 -10.07 -14.27 4.03
CA ALA A 67 -10.00 -13.08 3.17
C ALA A 67 -9.15 -11.97 3.80
N LEU A 68 -9.32 -11.74 5.11
CA LEU A 68 -8.50 -10.79 5.86
C LEU A 68 -7.02 -11.19 5.88
N HIS A 69 -6.72 -12.47 6.03
CA HIS A 69 -5.35 -12.96 6.00
C HIS A 69 -4.68 -12.70 4.65
N VAL A 70 -5.38 -13.02 3.57
CA VAL A 70 -4.92 -12.81 2.19
C VAL A 70 -4.67 -11.33 1.90
N ILE A 71 -5.63 -10.47 2.21
CA ILE A 71 -5.50 -9.02 2.00
C ILE A 71 -4.32 -8.47 2.78
N ARG A 72 -4.20 -8.80 4.07
CA ARG A 72 -3.07 -8.34 4.89
C ARG A 72 -1.72 -8.80 4.35
N ALA A 73 -1.65 -10.00 3.79
CA ALA A 73 -0.44 -10.50 3.16
C ALA A 73 -0.07 -9.67 1.91
N ILE A 74 -1.06 -9.36 1.07
CA ILE A 74 -0.89 -8.53 -0.13
C ILE A 74 -0.51 -7.10 0.26
N THR A 75 -1.22 -6.47 1.20
CA THR A 75 -0.92 -5.12 1.72
C THR A 75 0.53 -5.03 2.18
N LYS A 76 0.96 -5.98 3.03
CA LYS A 76 2.34 -6.02 3.55
C LYS A 76 3.38 -6.21 2.47
N LYS A 77 3.10 -7.06 1.48
CA LYS A 77 3.99 -7.30 0.34
C LYS A 77 4.20 -6.01 -0.46
N HIS A 78 3.11 -5.32 -0.82
CA HIS A 78 3.18 -4.07 -1.57
C HIS A 78 3.80 -2.92 -0.78
N ALA A 79 3.42 -2.75 0.50
CA ALA A 79 4.01 -1.76 1.38
C ALA A 79 5.52 -1.96 1.51
N LYS A 80 5.98 -3.20 1.70
CA LYS A 80 7.40 -3.53 1.77
C LYS A 80 8.12 -3.19 0.46
N LEU A 81 7.57 -3.58 -0.69
CA LEU A 81 8.15 -3.26 -2.00
C LEU A 81 8.26 -1.76 -2.22
N CYS A 82 7.25 -0.99 -1.83
CA CYS A 82 7.28 0.47 -1.87
C CYS A 82 8.42 1.03 -1.00
N VAL A 83 8.47 0.64 0.28
CA VAL A 83 9.52 1.09 1.21
C VAL A 83 10.92 0.75 0.69
N GLU A 84 11.12 -0.47 0.16
CA GLU A 84 12.39 -0.89 -0.43
C GLU A 84 12.73 -0.08 -1.70
N HIS A 85 11.75 0.22 -2.54
CA HIS A 85 11.95 1.00 -3.76
C HIS A 85 12.40 2.44 -3.45
N TYR A 86 11.65 3.14 -2.59
CA TYR A 86 11.98 4.51 -2.21
C TYR A 86 13.19 4.60 -1.29
N GLY A 87 13.41 3.61 -0.44
CA GLY A 87 14.62 3.51 0.39
C GLY A 87 15.90 3.37 -0.44
N LYS A 88 15.84 2.68 -1.59
CA LYS A 88 16.97 2.56 -2.53
C LYS A 88 17.23 3.81 -3.36
N MET A 89 16.26 4.72 -3.52
CA MET A 89 16.47 5.97 -4.25
C MET A 89 17.37 6.96 -3.49
N VAL A 90 17.57 6.75 -2.19
CA VAL A 90 18.34 7.63 -1.30
C VAL A 90 19.69 7.00 -0.91
N MET A 91 20.01 5.79 -1.41
CA MET A 91 21.34 5.15 -1.25
C MET A 91 22.27 5.45 -2.42
#